data_AF-A0AAD6N3Y3-F1
#
_entry.id   AF-A0AAD6N3Y3-F1
#
_cell.length_a   1.000
_cell.length_b   1.000
_cell.length_c   1.000
_cell.angle_alpha   90.00
_cell.angle_beta   90.00
_cell.angle_gamma   90.00
#
_symmetry.space_group_name_H-M   'P 1'
#
loop_
_entity.id
_entity.type
_entity.pdbx_description
1 polymer ?
#
loop_
_entity_poly.entity_id
_entity_poly.type
_entity_poly.pdbx_seq_one_letter_code
_entity_poly.pdbx_strand_id
1 'polypeptide(L)'
;MISTAKTPHLHKVGNTWELLVDGKPYLILGAELHNSSMSSAHYMDTVWQNLTDMGINTVLGSVTWEDIEPEEGRLAFTSWMRLSQGQ
;
A
#
# COMPACT_ATOMS: atom_id res chain seq x y z
N MET A 1 -21.40 2.00 -2.47
CA MET A 1 -21.31 3.46 -2.59
C MET A 1 -20.17 3.77 -3.56
N ILE A 2 -20.38 4.65 -4.54
CA ILE A 2 -19.31 5.07 -5.47
C ILE A 2 -18.43 6.08 -4.72
N SER A 3 -17.13 5.82 -4.64
CA SER A 3 -16.18 6.72 -3.98
C SER A 3 -16.09 8.03 -4.75
N THR A 4 -16.23 9.15 -4.03
CA THR A 4 -15.98 10.51 -4.55
C THR A 4 -14.52 10.93 -4.41
N ALA A 5 -13.64 10.04 -3.93
CA ALA A 5 -12.21 10.33 -3.79
C ALA A 5 -11.57 10.53 -5.16
N LYS A 6 -10.85 11.64 -5.34
CA LYS A 6 -10.11 11.92 -6.58
C LYS A 6 -8.97 10.91 -6.73
N THR A 7 -8.85 10.31 -7.91
CA THR A 7 -7.75 9.38 -8.23
C THR A 7 -6.40 10.04 -7.99
N PRO A 8 -5.47 9.39 -7.27
CA PRO A 8 -4.11 9.87 -7.12
C PRO A 8 -3.43 10.05 -8.48
N HIS A 9 -2.74 11.17 -8.68
CA HIS A 9 -2.06 11.45 -9.94
C HIS A 9 -0.88 12.40 -9.77
N LEU A 10 0.06 12.31 -10.71
CA LEU A 10 1.14 13.28 -10.81
C LEU A 10 0.63 14.54 -11.51
N HIS A 11 0.85 15.69 -10.87
CA HIS A 11 0.51 17.01 -11.36
C HIS A 11 1.80 17.79 -11.63
N LYS A 12 1.92 18.36 -12.85
CA LYS A 12 3.10 19.13 -13.24
C LYS A 12 2.93 20.58 -12.82
N VAL A 13 3.88 21.13 -12.06
CA VAL A 13 3.90 22.53 -11.61
C VAL A 13 5.16 23.19 -12.14
N GLY A 14 5.03 23.99 -13.20
CA GLY A 14 6.18 24.58 -13.88
C GLY A 14 7.12 23.51 -14.41
N ASN A 15 8.30 23.39 -13.80
CA ASN A 15 9.33 22.40 -14.17
C ASN A 15 9.45 21.24 -13.16
N THR A 16 8.54 21.14 -12.18
CA THR A 16 8.53 20.07 -11.17
C THR A 16 7.25 19.23 -11.26
N TRP A 17 7.20 18.16 -10.48
CA TRP A 17 6.05 17.27 -10.35
C TRP A 17 5.66 17.11 -8.88
N GLU A 18 4.35 17.05 -8.64
CA GLU A 18 3.75 16.81 -7.33
C GLU A 18 2.85 15.60 -7.42
N LEU A 19 2.89 14.73 -6.42
CA LEU A 19 1.88 13.69 -6.26
C LEU A 19 0.67 14.31 -5.55
N LEU A 20 -0.50 14.27 -6.18
CA LEU A 20 -1.75 14.64 -5.55
C LEU A 20 -2.47 13.38 -5.05
N VAL A 21 -2.79 13.35 -3.75
CA VAL A 21 -3.65 12.34 -3.11
C VAL A 21 -4.83 13.08 -2.50
N ASP A 22 -6.05 12.62 -2.76
CA ASP A 22 -7.29 13.31 -2.38
C ASP A 22 -7.34 14.79 -2.82
N GLY A 23 -6.67 15.09 -3.95
CA GLY A 23 -6.60 16.43 -4.52
C GLY A 23 -5.66 17.40 -3.79
N LYS A 24 -4.79 16.92 -2.90
CA LYS A 24 -3.80 17.74 -2.17
C LYS A 24 -2.38 17.24 -2.43
N PRO A 25 -1.36 18.12 -2.45
CA PRO A 25 0.04 17.70 -2.52
C PRO A 25 0.38 16.73 -1.37
N TYR A 26 1.00 15.62 -1.72
CA TYR A 26 1.33 14.53 -0.82
C TYR A 26 2.82 14.21 -0.92
N LEU A 27 3.50 14.22 0.23
CA LEU A 27 4.90 13.81 0.34
C LEU A 27 4.95 12.36 0.81
N ILE A 28 5.56 11.48 0.03
CA ILE A 28 5.79 10.09 0.42
C ILE A 28 6.89 10.06 1.48
N LEU A 29 6.50 9.73 2.72
CA LEU A 29 7.39 9.24 3.77
C LEU A 29 7.25 7.73 3.75
N GLY A 30 8.06 7.10 2.90
CA GLY A 30 7.91 5.70 2.51
C GLY A 30 8.72 4.75 3.38
N ALA A 31 8.16 3.58 3.66
CA ALA A 31 8.89 2.40 4.11
C ALA A 31 8.61 1.22 3.19
N GLU A 32 9.66 0.53 2.77
CA GLU A 32 9.56 -0.70 2.00
C GLU A 32 9.64 -1.90 2.93
N LEU A 33 8.65 -2.79 2.82
CA LEU A 33 8.66 -4.06 3.51
C LEU A 33 9.57 -5.03 2.77
N HIS A 34 10.23 -5.90 3.52
CA HIS A 34 10.99 -6.99 2.92
C HIS A 34 10.08 -7.92 2.11
N ASN A 35 10.58 -8.46 1.00
CA ASN A 35 9.80 -9.16 -0.05
C ASN A 35 8.92 -10.33 0.41
N SER A 36 9.13 -10.88 1.61
CA SER A 36 8.35 -12.00 2.17
C SER A 36 7.50 -11.60 3.38
N SER A 37 7.56 -10.34 3.80
CA SER A 37 6.96 -9.83 5.04
C SER A 37 5.47 -9.52 4.91
N MET A 38 4.96 -9.34 3.69
CA MET A 38 3.53 -9.06 3.45
C MET A 38 2.67 -10.35 3.36
N SER A 39 3.14 -11.45 3.95
CA SER A 39 2.47 -12.76 3.88
C SER A 39 1.63 -13.09 5.12
N SER A 40 1.79 -12.34 6.22
CA SER A 40 1.11 -12.63 7.49
C SER A 40 0.67 -11.36 8.22
N ALA A 41 -0.64 -11.26 8.48
CA ALA A 41 -1.23 -10.22 9.32
C ALA A 41 -0.56 -10.16 10.71
N HIS A 42 -0.33 -11.32 11.32
CA HIS A 42 0.33 -11.41 12.64
C HIS A 42 1.77 -10.90 12.63
N TYR A 43 2.50 -11.08 11.52
CA TYR A 43 3.84 -10.47 11.39
C TYR A 43 3.73 -8.94 11.31
N MET A 44 2.73 -8.47 10.55
CA MET A 44 2.51 -7.06 10.32
C MET A 44 2.07 -6.29 11.57
N ASP A 45 1.43 -6.90 12.56
CA ASP A 45 1.02 -6.22 13.81
C ASP A 45 2.19 -5.48 14.48
N THR A 46 3.36 -6.13 14.58
CA THR A 46 4.57 -5.52 15.17
C THR A 46 5.23 -4.50 14.24
N VAL A 47 5.15 -4.74 12.93
CA VAL A 47 5.70 -3.84 11.90
C VAL A 47 4.89 -2.55 11.82
N TRP A 48 3.56 -2.62 11.91
CA TRP A 48 2.66 -1.47 11.89
C TRP A 48 2.97 -0.49 13.02
N GLN A 49 3.24 -1.00 14.22
CA GLN A 49 3.60 -0.16 15.34
C GLN A 49 4.93 0.58 15.07
N ASN A 50 5.95 -0.13 14.60
CA ASN A 50 7.23 0.50 14.25
C ASN A 50 7.09 1.57 13.17
N LEU A 51 6.29 1.32 12.13
CA LEU A 51 6.03 2.27 11.05
C LEU A 51 5.30 3.52 11.55
N THR A 52 4.34 3.32 12.47
CA THR A 52 3.62 4.40 13.15
C THR A 52 4.57 5.25 13.97
N ASP A 53 5.43 4.62 14.77
CA ASP A 53 6.41 5.30 15.63
C ASP A 53 7.45 6.08 14.80
N MET A 54 7.76 5.60 13.59
CA MET A 54 8.64 6.27 12.62
C MET A 54 7.95 7.41 11.84
N GLY A 55 6.62 7.58 11.97
CA GLY A 55 5.87 8.60 11.24
C GLY A 55 5.75 8.33 9.73
N ILE A 56 5.83 7.06 9.31
CA ILE A 56 5.68 6.64 7.92
C ILE A 56 4.23 6.83 7.50
N ASN A 57 4.02 7.40 6.31
CA ASN A 57 2.68 7.62 5.75
C ASN A 57 2.37 6.73 4.55
N THR A 58 3.39 6.06 4.00
CA THR A 58 3.24 5.21 2.81
C THR A 58 4.05 3.94 3.00
N VAL A 59 3.42 2.79 2.78
CA VAL A 59 4.09 1.49 2.85
C VAL A 59 4.11 0.87 1.46
N LEU A 60 5.28 0.40 1.05
CA LEU A 60 5.48 -0.38 -0.15
C LEU A 60 5.65 -1.85 0.23
N GLY A 61 4.74 -2.71 -0.24
CA GLY A 61 4.79 -4.15 -0.03
C GLY A 61 4.66 -4.91 -1.36
N SER A 62 5.31 -6.06 -1.44
CA SER A 62 5.28 -6.93 -2.62
C SER A 62 4.00 -7.78 -2.67
N VAL A 63 3.25 -7.66 -3.77
CA VAL A 63 2.29 -8.69 -4.22
C VAL A 63 3.05 -9.66 -5.10
N THR A 64 3.09 -10.94 -4.76
CA THR A 64 3.57 -11.95 -5.71
C THR A 64 2.43 -12.50 -6.54
N TRP A 65 2.74 -13.02 -7.74
CA TRP A 65 1.71 -13.62 -8.59
C TRP A 65 1.13 -14.87 -7.93
N GLU A 66 1.97 -15.63 -7.23
CA GLU A 66 1.61 -16.84 -6.50
C GLU A 66 0.65 -16.55 -5.33
N ASP A 67 0.70 -15.33 -4.76
CA ASP A 67 -0.26 -14.90 -3.73
C ASP A 67 -1.66 -14.68 -4.32
N ILE A 68 -1.74 -14.12 -5.53
CA ILE A 68 -3.01 -13.78 -6.18
C ILE A 68 -3.58 -14.92 -7.02
N GLU A 69 -2.74 -15.84 -7.50
CA GLU A 69 -3.11 -16.95 -8.37
C GLU A 69 -2.22 -18.18 -8.03
N PRO A 70 -2.51 -18.88 -6.93
CA PRO A 70 -1.75 -20.07 -6.54
C PRO A 70 -1.93 -21.25 -7.52
N GLU A 71 -3.03 -21.26 -8.27
CA GLU A 71 -3.30 -22.21 -9.35
C GLU A 71 -3.80 -21.42 -10.56
N GLU A 72 -3.31 -21.73 -11.75
CA GLU A 72 -3.71 -21.07 -13.00
C GLU A 72 -5.23 -21.08 -13.17
N GLY A 73 -5.81 -19.89 -13.38
CA GLY A 73 -7.24 -19.64 -13.46
C GLY A 73 -7.94 -19.48 -12.10
N ARG A 74 -7.25 -19.63 -10.96
CA ARG A 74 -7.82 -19.54 -9.61
C ARG A 74 -7.27 -18.36 -8.83
N LEU A 75 -7.97 -17.24 -8.93
CA LEU A 75 -7.62 -16.02 -8.19
C LEU A 75 -7.98 -16.12 -6.69
N ALA A 76 -7.08 -15.67 -5.82
CA ALA A 76 -7.24 -15.59 -4.37
C ALA A 76 -6.79 -14.21 -3.84
N PHE A 77 -7.72 -13.42 -3.29
CA PHE A 77 -7.42 -12.06 -2.78
C PHE A 77 -7.57 -11.91 -1.26
N THR A 78 -7.89 -12.99 -0.55
CA THR A 78 -8.25 -12.97 0.87
C THR A 78 -7.10 -12.53 1.78
N SER A 79 -5.86 -12.89 1.48
CA SER A 79 -4.66 -12.46 2.20
C SER A 79 -4.42 -10.95 2.07
N TRP A 80 -4.50 -10.43 0.83
CA TRP A 80 -4.33 -9.01 0.52
C TRP A 80 -5.40 -8.12 1.14
N MET A 81 -6.66 -8.55 1.13
CA MET A 81 -7.75 -7.77 1.73
C MET A 81 -7.56 -7.57 3.23
N ARG A 82 -7.10 -8.58 3.97
CA ARG A 82 -6.88 -8.48 5.43
C ARG A 82 -5.77 -7.48 5.75
N LEU A 83 -4.67 -7.53 5.00
CA LEU A 83 -3.52 -6.64 5.18
C LEU A 83 -3.86 -5.17 4.88
N SER A 84 -4.70 -4.93 3.87
CA SER A 84 -5.15 -3.57 3.53
C SER A 84 -6.02 -2.90 4.61
N GLN A 85 -6.56 -3.68 5.55
CA GLN A 85 -7.41 -3.17 6.64
C GLN A 85 -6.67 -3.02 7.97
N GLY A 86 -5.37 -3.34 8.03
CA GLY A 86 -4.59 -3.26 9.27
C GLY A 86 -5.11 -4.20 10.38
N GLN A 87 -5.68 -5.35 10.02
CA GLN A 87 -6.11 -6.43 10.92
C GLN A 87 -5.27 -7.69 10.76
#